data_AF-A0A9E4LPG8-F1
#
_entry.id   AF-A0A9E4LPG8-F1
#
_cell.length_a   1.000
_cell.length_b   1.000
_cell.length_c   1.000
_cell.angle_alpha   90.00
_cell.angle_beta   90.00
_cell.angle_gamma   90.00
#
_symmetry.space_group_name_H-M   'P 1'
#
loop_
_entity.id
_entity.type
_entity.pdbx_description
1 polymer ?
#
loop_
_entity_poly.entity_id
_entity_poly.type
_entity_poly.pdbx_seq_one_letter_code
_entity_poly.pdbx_strand_id
1 'polypeptide(L)'
;MKVIVPPIKSQGIKTKLVPWIMDLAPKVEGRWIEPFLGTGVVAFNSGHANALLNDTNPHIIRFYQGIKDGKITPQTVRTYLEKEGELLHNAGDSGYDHFRFIRDRFNEEGSPLDFLFLSRSGFNGMMRFSKKGNWNIPFCKKPNRFSPSYVTKIVNQVAKVSHVIQDGWDFRSDPFSEIIPLANKDDIIYCDPPYHGRYVDYYNGWTDEDEQKLYSLLKETEAKFVLSTWHHNNYRENKMINKFWNDFNVVTRDHYYHSGGKIKNRNTIVEALVFNFEVSDFDEHNHGVRHKKPVEQLEIFHGMKKDEKQNTISEEQLMEWTKSDNVFQDCQVDSPAKA
;
A
#
# COMPACT_ATOMS: atom_id res chain seq x y z
N MET A 1 -12.08 18.15 -8.35
CA MET A 1 -11.52 18.14 -6.97
C MET A 1 -10.10 18.68 -6.98
N LYS A 2 -9.71 19.53 -6.02
CA LYS A 2 -8.32 20.01 -5.89
C LYS A 2 -7.51 19.02 -5.05
N VAL A 3 -6.62 18.26 -5.67
CA VAL A 3 -5.83 17.21 -5.01
C VAL A 3 -4.88 17.80 -3.96
N ILE A 4 -4.88 17.23 -2.76
CA ILE A 4 -3.91 17.47 -1.70
C ILE A 4 -2.61 16.78 -2.08
N VAL A 5 -1.54 17.57 -2.22
CA VAL A 5 -0.22 17.05 -2.58
C VAL A 5 0.66 17.04 -1.32
N PRO A 6 1.15 15.87 -0.88
CA PRO A 6 1.95 15.75 0.34
C PRO A 6 3.30 16.50 0.29
N PRO A 7 3.89 16.81 1.46
CA PRO A 7 5.15 17.53 1.57
C PRO A 7 6.38 16.66 1.24
N ILE A 8 6.29 15.34 1.28
CA ILE A 8 7.38 14.47 0.81
C ILE A 8 7.40 14.46 -0.72
N LYS A 9 8.59 14.63 -1.32
CA LYS A 9 8.76 14.50 -2.77
C LYS A 9 9.33 13.11 -3.09
N SER A 10 8.62 12.38 -3.94
CA SER A 10 9.08 11.11 -4.51
C SER A 10 8.77 11.04 -6.01
N GLN A 11 9.47 10.17 -6.74
CA GLN A 11 9.08 9.78 -8.10
C GLN A 11 7.87 8.84 -8.06
N GLY A 12 7.09 8.81 -9.14
CA GLY A 12 5.92 7.93 -9.24
C GLY A 12 4.71 8.35 -8.41
N ILE A 13 4.72 9.54 -7.80
CA ILE A 13 3.58 10.06 -7.03
C ILE A 13 2.30 10.09 -7.87
N LYS A 14 1.25 9.45 -7.37
CA LYS A 14 -0.03 9.24 -8.05
C LYS A 14 -0.94 10.47 -8.12
N THR A 15 -0.42 11.69 -7.95
CA THR A 15 -1.22 12.94 -7.92
C THR A 15 -2.19 13.08 -9.10
N LYS A 16 -1.79 12.64 -10.31
CA LYS A 16 -2.65 12.70 -11.50
C LYS A 16 -3.70 11.59 -11.56
N LEU A 17 -3.45 10.47 -10.88
CA LEU A 17 -4.34 9.30 -10.85
C LEU A 17 -5.32 9.36 -9.68
N VAL A 18 -5.09 10.19 -8.66
CA VAL A 18 -6.01 10.38 -7.52
C VAL A 18 -7.47 10.54 -7.96
N PRO A 19 -7.83 11.43 -8.91
CA PRO A 19 -9.23 11.55 -9.30
C PRO A 19 -9.81 10.25 -9.87
N TRP A 20 -9.02 9.49 -10.63
CA TRP A 20 -9.44 8.22 -11.22
C TRP A 20 -9.62 7.12 -10.18
N ILE A 21 -8.69 7.04 -9.23
CA ILE A 21 -8.74 6.08 -8.12
C ILE A 21 -9.95 6.39 -7.23
N MET A 22 -10.19 7.66 -6.90
CA MET A 22 -11.29 8.07 -6.03
C MET A 22 -12.67 7.95 -6.69
N ASP A 23 -12.74 8.06 -8.01
CA ASP A 23 -13.96 7.83 -8.77
C ASP A 23 -14.33 6.34 -8.83
N LEU A 24 -13.31 5.47 -8.89
CA LEU A 24 -13.49 4.02 -8.89
C LEU A 24 -13.77 3.47 -7.47
N ALA A 25 -13.07 4.00 -6.47
CA ALA A 25 -13.14 3.48 -5.10
C ALA A 25 -14.54 3.69 -4.50
N PRO A 26 -15.24 2.61 -4.10
CA PRO A 26 -16.55 2.72 -3.52
C PRO A 26 -16.46 3.37 -2.15
N LYS A 27 -17.51 4.12 -1.79
CA LYS A 27 -17.67 4.59 -0.42
C LYS A 27 -17.90 3.39 0.49
N VAL A 28 -17.11 3.30 1.56
CA VAL A 28 -17.26 2.30 2.63
C VAL A 28 -17.21 3.00 3.98
N GLU A 29 -17.87 2.40 4.98
CA GLU A 29 -17.94 2.95 6.35
C GLU A 29 -16.68 2.63 7.17
N GLY A 30 -15.93 1.59 6.79
CA GLY A 30 -14.70 1.20 7.46
C GLY A 30 -13.49 2.07 7.09
N ARG A 31 -12.31 1.49 7.30
CA ARG A 31 -11.03 2.17 7.17
C ARG A 31 -10.57 2.22 5.71
N TRP A 32 -9.83 3.27 5.40
CA TRP A 32 -8.94 3.30 4.25
C TRP A 32 -7.60 2.66 4.61
N ILE A 33 -7.23 1.57 3.93
CA ILE A 33 -6.01 0.82 4.24
C ILE A 33 -5.02 0.95 3.08
N GLU A 34 -3.81 1.45 3.35
CA GLU A 34 -2.71 1.46 2.37
C GLU A 34 -1.53 0.66 2.89
N PRO A 35 -1.29 -0.58 2.41
CA PRO A 35 -0.10 -1.35 2.75
C PRO A 35 1.20 -0.76 2.19
N PHE A 36 1.08 0.10 1.16
CA PHE A 36 2.16 0.76 0.42
C PHE A 36 1.89 2.27 0.31
N LEU A 37 1.95 2.99 1.42
CA LEU A 37 1.59 4.40 1.50
C LEU A 37 2.40 5.28 0.52
N GLY A 38 3.70 5.02 0.40
CA GLY A 38 4.64 5.87 -0.32
C GLY A 38 4.55 7.31 0.18
N THR A 39 4.19 8.25 -0.69
CA THR A 39 4.02 9.64 -0.26
C THR A 39 2.71 9.92 0.48
N GLY A 40 1.76 8.98 0.51
CA GLY A 40 0.42 9.16 1.11
C GLY A 40 -0.55 9.99 0.30
N VAL A 41 -0.23 10.28 -0.97
CA VAL A 41 -1.05 11.16 -1.82
C VAL A 41 -2.48 10.63 -2.02
N VAL A 42 -2.68 9.31 -2.04
CA VAL A 42 -4.00 8.72 -2.23
C VAL A 42 -4.78 8.77 -0.91
N ALA A 43 -4.19 8.30 0.18
CA ALA A 43 -4.74 8.38 1.53
C ALA A 43 -5.20 9.80 1.92
N PHE A 44 -4.38 10.83 1.71
CA PHE A 44 -4.76 12.22 2.05
C PHE A 44 -5.90 12.79 1.20
N ASN A 45 -6.34 12.08 0.16
CA ASN A 45 -7.48 12.45 -0.67
C ASN A 45 -8.62 11.41 -0.59
N SER A 46 -8.54 10.40 0.28
CA SER A 46 -9.55 9.35 0.39
C SER A 46 -10.85 9.82 1.04
N GLY A 47 -10.75 10.82 1.93
CA GLY A 47 -11.89 11.35 2.67
C GLY A 47 -12.38 10.45 3.81
N HIS A 48 -11.65 9.38 4.15
CA HIS A 48 -12.01 8.49 5.25
C HIS A 48 -11.65 9.07 6.62
N ALA A 49 -12.53 8.85 7.59
CA ALA A 49 -12.30 9.24 8.98
C ALA A 49 -11.25 8.35 9.69
N ASN A 50 -11.25 7.05 9.36
CA ASN A 50 -10.31 6.08 9.91
C ASN A 50 -9.41 5.54 8.79
N ALA A 51 -8.13 5.34 9.10
CA ALA A 51 -7.17 4.81 8.13
C ALA A 51 -6.11 3.94 8.80
N LEU A 52 -5.63 2.93 8.08
CA LEU A 52 -4.45 2.13 8.45
C LEU A 52 -3.41 2.30 7.34
N LEU A 53 -2.38 3.10 7.62
CA LEU A 53 -1.41 3.57 6.64
C LEU A 53 -0.04 2.98 6.94
N ASN A 54 0.48 2.19 6.01
CA ASN A 54 1.71 1.45 6.19
C ASN A 54 2.71 1.69 5.05
N ASP A 55 3.99 1.71 5.39
CA ASP A 55 5.08 1.66 4.41
C ASP A 55 6.28 0.98 5.04
N THR A 56 7.04 0.21 4.26
CA THR A 56 8.28 -0.40 4.74
C THR A 56 9.39 0.62 5.00
N ASN A 57 9.24 1.86 4.53
CA ASN A 57 10.12 2.96 4.85
C ASN A 57 9.69 3.66 6.16
N PRO A 58 10.37 3.39 7.30
CA PRO A 58 10.00 3.96 8.59
C PRO A 58 10.15 5.48 8.67
N HIS A 59 10.91 6.11 7.75
CA HIS A 59 11.08 7.57 7.78
C HIS A 59 9.84 8.31 7.26
N ILE A 60 9.11 7.70 6.32
CA ILE A 60 7.82 8.23 5.84
C ILE A 60 6.80 8.20 6.99
N ILE A 61 6.72 7.05 7.65
CA ILE A 61 5.81 6.78 8.75
C ILE A 61 6.10 7.69 9.94
N ARG A 62 7.37 7.79 10.36
CA ARG A 62 7.78 8.73 11.43
C ARG A 62 7.48 10.19 11.08
N PHE A 63 7.62 10.59 9.82
CA PHE A 63 7.30 11.96 9.40
C PHE A 63 5.80 12.24 9.54
N TYR A 64 4.93 11.37 9.04
CA TYR A 64 3.47 11.59 9.15
C TYR A 64 2.94 11.40 10.57
N GLN A 65 3.48 10.45 11.34
CA GLN A 65 3.20 10.34 12.77
C GLN A 65 3.61 11.62 13.51
N GLY A 66 4.76 12.21 13.16
CA GLY A 66 5.19 13.50 13.71
C GLY A 66 4.24 14.66 13.40
N ILE A 67 3.57 14.64 12.24
CA ILE A 67 2.49 15.59 11.92
C ILE A 67 1.25 15.30 12.78
N LYS A 68 0.82 14.04 12.87
CA LYS A 68 -0.33 13.62 13.69
C LYS A 68 -0.15 14.03 15.15
N ASP A 69 1.04 13.80 15.71
CA ASP A 69 1.38 14.10 17.11
C ASP A 69 1.59 15.60 17.37
N GLY A 70 1.47 16.48 16.37
CA GLY A 70 1.72 17.92 16.50
C GLY A 70 3.20 18.31 16.70
N LYS A 71 4.14 17.37 16.60
CA LYS A 71 5.60 17.62 16.68
C LYS A 71 6.12 18.33 15.42
N ILE A 72 5.53 18.01 14.27
CA ILE A 72 5.84 18.62 12.97
C ILE A 72 4.66 19.48 12.56
N THR A 73 4.85 20.80 12.62
CA THR A 73 3.82 21.78 12.27
C THR A 73 4.28 22.60 11.06
N PRO A 74 3.36 23.33 10.40
CA PRO A 74 3.75 24.30 9.36
C PRO A 74 4.83 25.28 9.84
N GLN A 75 4.77 25.71 11.10
CA GLN A 75 5.73 26.64 11.68
C GLN A 75 7.09 26.00 11.92
N THR A 76 7.15 24.79 12.50
CA THR A 76 8.45 24.12 12.74
C THR A 76 9.14 23.79 11.42
N VAL A 77 8.38 23.37 10.40
CA VAL A 77 8.90 23.13 9.05
C VAL A 77 9.40 24.41 8.39
N ARG A 78 8.69 25.54 8.55
CA ARG A 78 9.13 26.84 8.02
C ARG A 78 10.47 27.25 8.62
N THR A 79 10.53 27.35 9.95
CA THR A 79 11.73 27.77 10.68
C THR A 79 12.92 26.89 10.32
N TYR A 80 12.69 25.57 10.24
CA TYR A 80 13.72 24.61 9.89
C TYR A 80 14.24 24.78 8.46
N LEU A 81 13.35 24.84 7.46
CA LEU A 81 13.76 24.93 6.05
C LEU A 81 14.34 26.29 5.68
N GLU A 82 13.95 27.38 6.34
CA GLU A 82 14.56 28.70 6.17
C GLU A 82 16.00 28.69 6.70
N LYS A 83 16.20 28.21 7.94
CA LYS A 83 17.54 28.08 8.54
C LYS A 83 18.47 27.19 7.73
N GLU A 84 18.06 25.95 7.48
CA GLU A 84 18.91 24.98 6.76
C GLU A 84 19.05 25.33 5.28
N GLY A 85 18.09 26.07 4.72
CA GLY A 85 18.15 26.62 3.37
C GLY A 85 19.20 27.73 3.23
N GLU A 86 19.31 28.62 4.22
CA GLU A 86 20.34 29.67 4.27
C GLU A 86 21.73 29.06 4.45
N LEU A 87 21.88 28.09 5.35
CA LEU A 87 23.14 27.35 5.53
C LEU A 87 23.53 26.59 4.25
N LEU A 88 22.57 25.98 3.56
CA LEU A 88 22.79 25.35 2.25
C LEU A 88 23.28 26.36 1.21
N HIS A 89 22.71 27.56 1.20
CA HIS A 89 23.07 28.60 0.23
C HIS A 89 24.51 29.07 0.41
N ASN A 90 24.92 29.29 1.66
CA ASN A 90 26.21 29.88 2.01
C ASN A 90 27.36 28.86 2.15
N ALA A 91 27.06 27.57 2.07
CA ALA A 91 28.06 26.53 2.28
C ALA A 91 28.99 26.29 1.08
N GLY A 92 30.16 25.71 1.40
CA GLY A 92 31.18 25.31 0.44
C GLY A 92 30.68 24.33 -0.62
N ASP A 93 31.43 24.27 -1.71
CA ASP A 93 31.13 23.46 -2.90
C ASP A 93 29.68 23.68 -3.41
N SER A 94 29.29 24.95 -3.50
CA SER A 94 27.94 25.36 -3.95
C SER A 94 26.81 24.68 -3.16
N GLY A 95 26.96 24.59 -1.84
CA GLY A 95 26.00 23.97 -0.92
C GLY A 95 26.18 22.47 -0.72
N TYR A 96 27.08 21.80 -1.43
CA TYR A 96 27.26 20.36 -1.31
C TYR A 96 27.75 19.95 0.09
N ASP A 97 28.58 20.76 0.73
CA ASP A 97 29.10 20.49 2.07
C ASP A 97 27.97 20.44 3.12
N HIS A 98 27.07 21.42 3.10
CA HIS A 98 25.92 21.43 4.02
C HIS A 98 24.93 20.31 3.71
N PHE A 99 24.68 20.02 2.44
CA PHE A 99 23.85 18.86 2.08
C PHE A 99 24.43 17.56 2.65
N ARG A 100 25.75 17.35 2.57
CA ARG A 100 26.42 16.17 3.15
C ARG A 100 26.28 16.14 4.67
N PHE A 101 26.48 17.28 5.33
CA PHE A 101 26.27 17.40 6.77
C PHE A 101 24.86 16.95 7.18
N ILE A 102 23.82 17.47 6.50
CA ILE A 102 22.42 17.10 6.76
C ILE A 102 22.15 15.62 6.45
N ARG A 103 22.73 15.09 5.37
CA ARG A 103 22.62 13.66 5.02
C ARG A 103 23.24 12.79 6.11
N ASP A 104 24.41 13.15 6.60
CA ASP A 104 25.14 12.36 7.57
C ASP A 104 24.43 12.42 8.95
N ARG A 105 23.96 13.61 9.35
CA ARG A 105 23.07 13.79 10.52
C ARG A 105 21.81 12.94 10.40
N PHE A 106 21.15 12.94 9.25
CA PHE A 106 19.98 12.09 9.02
C PHE A 106 20.27 10.60 9.15
N ASN A 107 21.40 10.14 8.60
CA ASN A 107 21.77 8.73 8.65
C ASN A 107 22.11 8.28 10.08
N GLU A 108 22.54 9.19 10.94
CA GLU A 108 22.84 8.92 12.34
C GLU A 108 21.60 9.04 13.24
N GLU A 109 20.85 10.14 13.12
CA GLU A 109 19.77 10.50 14.05
C GLU A 109 18.36 10.14 13.54
N GLY A 110 18.19 10.03 12.21
CA GLY A 110 16.90 9.72 11.59
C GLY A 110 15.84 10.82 11.74
N SER A 111 16.24 12.09 11.88
CA SER A 111 15.34 13.24 12.03
C SER A 111 14.32 13.35 10.87
N PRO A 112 13.01 13.45 11.17
CA PRO A 112 11.99 13.66 10.14
C PRO A 112 12.13 14.97 9.36
N LEU A 113 12.68 16.02 9.97
CA LEU A 113 12.89 17.30 9.30
C LEU A 113 14.10 17.25 8.35
N ASP A 114 15.16 16.52 8.72
CA ASP A 114 16.25 16.20 7.78
C ASP A 114 15.73 15.37 6.60
N PHE A 115 14.90 14.36 6.87
CA PHE A 115 14.27 13.56 5.83
C PHE A 115 13.48 14.41 4.84
N LEU A 116 12.67 15.34 5.33
CA LEU A 116 11.93 16.29 4.48
C LEU A 116 12.89 17.14 3.65
N PHE A 117 13.93 17.70 4.26
CA PHE A 117 14.95 18.49 3.56
C PHE A 117 15.60 17.68 2.44
N LEU A 118 16.09 16.47 2.73
CA LEU A 118 16.75 15.59 1.77
C LEU A 118 15.82 15.17 0.62
N SER A 119 14.55 14.86 0.90
CA SER A 119 13.56 14.59 -0.15
C SER A 119 13.34 15.78 -1.10
N ARG A 120 13.55 17.00 -0.58
CA ARG A 120 13.29 18.26 -1.31
C ARG A 120 14.52 18.84 -1.99
N SER A 121 15.73 18.47 -1.56
CA SER A 121 17.03 18.92 -2.10
C SER A 121 17.83 17.81 -2.79
N GLY A 122 17.41 16.55 -2.69
CA GLY A 122 18.00 15.41 -3.40
C GLY A 122 17.73 15.40 -4.91
N PHE A 123 18.61 14.73 -5.65
CA PHE A 123 18.54 14.64 -7.10
C PHE A 123 17.24 13.99 -7.59
N ASN A 124 16.56 14.67 -8.52
CA ASN A 124 15.31 14.23 -9.16
C ASN A 124 14.16 13.82 -8.23
N GLY A 125 14.20 14.22 -6.94
CA GLY A 125 13.20 13.78 -5.96
C GLY A 125 13.15 12.26 -5.82
N MET A 126 14.26 11.56 -6.07
CA MET A 126 14.39 10.14 -5.76
C MET A 126 14.54 9.96 -4.26
N MET A 127 14.11 8.80 -3.79
CA MET A 127 14.30 8.36 -2.41
C MET A 127 14.92 6.97 -2.48
N ARG A 128 16.16 6.84 -1.99
CA ARG A 128 16.92 5.58 -2.03
C ARG A 128 17.81 5.48 -0.82
N PHE A 129 17.82 4.28 -0.25
CA PHE A 129 18.64 3.93 0.89
C PHE A 129 19.61 2.82 0.49
N SER A 130 20.81 2.83 1.08
CA SER A 130 21.77 1.74 0.94
C SER A 130 21.28 0.50 1.70
N LYS A 131 21.94 -0.65 1.51
CA LYS A 131 21.68 -1.87 2.31
C LYS A 131 21.79 -1.66 3.82
N LYS A 132 22.54 -0.65 4.26
CA LYS A 132 22.70 -0.29 5.67
C LYS A 132 21.57 0.64 6.17
N GLY A 133 20.59 0.97 5.34
CA GLY A 133 19.51 1.90 5.68
C GLY A 133 19.86 3.38 5.49
N ASN A 134 21.10 3.72 5.08
CA ASN A 134 21.52 5.12 4.93
C ASN A 134 21.02 5.75 3.63
N TRP A 135 20.56 7.00 3.68
CA TRP A 135 20.22 7.82 2.52
C TRP A 135 21.38 7.88 1.52
N ASN A 136 21.09 7.55 0.26
CA ASN A 136 22.09 7.43 -0.81
C ASN A 136 21.67 8.16 -2.10
N ILE A 137 20.95 9.28 -1.96
CA ILE A 137 20.64 10.17 -3.07
C ILE A 137 21.53 11.42 -3.00
N PRO A 138 22.23 11.77 -4.10
CA PRO A 138 23.10 12.93 -4.12
C PRO A 138 22.31 14.25 -4.13
N PHE A 139 22.99 15.35 -3.81
CA PHE A 139 22.43 16.69 -3.89
C PHE A 139 21.99 17.05 -5.31
N CYS A 140 20.89 17.80 -5.46
CA CYS A 140 20.43 18.30 -6.76
C CYS A 140 21.25 19.46 -7.35
N LYS A 141 22.33 19.88 -6.67
CA LYS A 141 23.22 20.99 -7.07
C LYS A 141 22.47 22.32 -7.25
N LYS A 142 21.57 22.62 -6.31
CA LYS A 142 20.82 23.88 -6.27
C LYS A 142 20.98 24.49 -4.87
N PRO A 143 22.02 25.29 -4.59
CA PRO A 143 22.20 25.91 -3.27
C PRO A 143 20.99 26.77 -2.87
N ASN A 144 20.40 27.48 -3.84
CA ASN A 144 19.17 28.26 -3.67
C ASN A 144 17.88 27.42 -3.71
N ARG A 145 17.91 26.17 -3.25
CA ARG A 145 16.75 25.26 -3.37
C ARG A 145 15.55 25.74 -2.56
N PHE A 146 15.79 26.27 -1.37
CA PHE A 146 14.78 26.65 -0.39
C PHE A 146 14.49 28.15 -0.42
N SER A 147 14.14 28.66 -1.60
CA SER A 147 13.63 30.04 -1.71
C SER A 147 12.35 30.23 -0.89
N PRO A 148 12.01 31.47 -0.46
CA PRO A 148 10.82 31.73 0.35
C PRO A 148 9.52 31.19 -0.24
N SER A 149 9.37 31.25 -1.57
CA SER A 149 8.20 30.71 -2.28
C SER A 149 8.16 29.18 -2.26
N TYR A 150 9.31 28.51 -2.36
CA TYR A 150 9.38 27.05 -2.29
C TYR A 150 9.15 26.53 -0.86
N VAL A 151 9.71 27.20 0.15
CA VAL A 151 9.41 26.91 1.56
C VAL A 151 7.92 27.09 1.83
N THR A 152 7.34 28.22 1.44
CA THR A 152 5.90 28.47 1.60
C THR A 152 5.04 27.40 0.93
N LYS A 153 5.45 26.91 -0.25
CA LYS A 153 4.78 25.77 -0.89
C LYS A 153 4.82 24.53 0.01
N ILE A 154 5.98 24.14 0.54
CA ILE A 154 6.11 22.95 1.39
C ILE A 154 5.31 23.10 2.69
N VAL A 155 5.40 24.26 3.34
CA VAL A 155 4.64 24.61 4.55
C VAL A 155 3.13 24.47 4.31
N ASN A 156 2.63 24.96 3.18
CA ASN A 156 1.21 24.81 2.81
C ASN A 156 0.82 23.36 2.53
N GLN A 157 1.75 22.51 2.09
CA GLN A 157 1.50 21.07 1.93
C GLN A 157 1.41 20.37 3.28
N VAL A 158 2.31 20.70 4.22
CA VAL A 158 2.25 20.22 5.61
C VAL A 158 0.94 20.65 6.27
N ALA A 159 0.56 21.92 6.11
CA ALA A 159 -0.71 22.44 6.62
C ALA A 159 -1.88 21.60 6.10
N LYS A 160 -2.02 21.43 4.78
CA LYS A 160 -3.13 20.65 4.22
C LYS A 160 -3.17 19.21 4.73
N VAL A 161 -2.02 18.54 4.82
CA VAL A 161 -1.93 17.18 5.36
C VAL A 161 -2.35 17.16 6.84
N SER A 162 -1.88 18.11 7.66
CA SER A 162 -2.26 18.20 9.08
C SER A 162 -3.76 18.44 9.29
N HIS A 163 -4.46 19.07 8.34
CA HIS A 163 -5.91 19.30 8.43
C HIS A 163 -6.75 18.06 8.08
N VAL A 164 -6.18 17.08 7.36
CA VAL A 164 -6.93 15.87 6.94
C VAL A 164 -6.58 14.63 7.76
N ILE A 165 -5.40 14.58 8.38
CA ILE A 165 -5.06 13.51 9.33
C ILE A 165 -6.01 13.62 10.53
N GLN A 166 -6.61 12.49 10.91
CA GLN A 166 -7.54 12.40 12.04
C GLN A 166 -7.00 11.46 13.12
N ASP A 167 -7.61 11.49 14.30
CA ASP A 167 -7.20 10.65 15.43
C ASP A 167 -7.28 9.15 15.11
N GLY A 168 -8.28 8.76 14.31
CA GLY A 168 -8.51 7.39 13.83
C GLY A 168 -7.52 6.90 12.75
N TRP A 169 -6.49 7.67 12.42
CA TRP A 169 -5.46 7.26 11.46
C TRP A 169 -4.29 6.59 12.19
N ASP A 170 -4.04 5.32 11.88
CA ASP A 170 -2.94 4.51 12.40
C ASP A 170 -1.80 4.45 11.38
N PHE A 171 -0.57 4.73 11.80
CA PHE A 171 0.62 4.73 10.95
C PHE A 171 1.57 3.60 11.37
N ARG A 172 1.89 2.69 10.45
CA ARG A 172 2.69 1.48 10.71
C ARG A 172 3.85 1.33 9.74
N SER A 173 4.84 0.54 10.15
CA SER A 173 6.04 0.27 9.35
C SER A 173 6.35 -1.23 9.35
N ASP A 174 5.40 -2.01 8.84
CA ASP A 174 5.42 -3.48 8.84
C ASP A 174 5.38 -4.03 7.40
N PRO A 175 5.71 -5.32 7.18
CA PRO A 175 5.50 -5.97 5.90
C PRO A 175 4.03 -5.90 5.46
N PHE A 176 3.76 -5.67 4.17
CA PHE A 176 2.38 -5.61 3.65
C PHE A 176 1.56 -6.87 3.99
N SER A 177 2.23 -8.02 4.12
CA SER A 177 1.61 -9.29 4.48
C SER A 177 1.08 -9.37 5.90
N GLU A 178 1.46 -8.43 6.76
CA GLU A 178 0.91 -8.29 8.12
C GLU A 178 -0.19 -7.23 8.17
N ILE A 179 -0.30 -6.37 7.15
CA ILE A 179 -1.29 -5.28 7.09
C ILE A 179 -2.57 -5.72 6.41
N ILE A 180 -2.48 -6.39 5.25
CA ILE A 180 -3.66 -6.82 4.49
C ILE A 180 -4.60 -7.72 5.31
N PRO A 181 -4.10 -8.70 6.09
CA PRO A 181 -4.96 -9.55 6.94
C PRO A 181 -5.71 -8.80 8.05
N LEU A 182 -5.34 -7.56 8.36
CA LEU A 182 -6.05 -6.76 9.37
C LEU A 182 -7.34 -6.15 8.82
N ALA A 183 -7.58 -6.19 7.51
CA ALA A 183 -8.76 -5.66 6.88
C ALA A 183 -9.99 -6.54 7.16
N ASN A 184 -11.15 -5.91 7.34
CA ASN A 184 -12.44 -6.59 7.40
C ASN A 184 -13.33 -6.19 6.21
N LYS A 185 -14.50 -6.82 6.08
CA LYS A 185 -15.45 -6.60 4.98
C LYS A 185 -15.95 -5.15 4.80
N ASP A 186 -15.86 -4.32 5.84
CA ASP A 186 -16.30 -2.93 5.81
C ASP A 186 -15.17 -1.97 5.40
N ASP A 187 -13.92 -2.46 5.34
CA ASP A 187 -12.74 -1.69 4.93
C ASP A 187 -12.56 -1.66 3.39
N ILE A 188 -11.71 -0.72 2.94
CA ILE A 188 -11.18 -0.71 1.57
C ILE A 188 -9.65 -0.65 1.60
N ILE A 189 -9.02 -1.49 0.78
CA ILE A 189 -7.57 -1.56 0.63
C ILE A 189 -7.15 -0.92 -0.69
N TYR A 190 -6.27 0.08 -0.63
CA TYR A 190 -5.60 0.61 -1.82
C TYR A 190 -4.13 0.17 -1.84
N CYS A 191 -3.75 -0.56 -2.88
CA CYS A 191 -2.40 -1.08 -3.08
C CYS A 191 -1.73 -0.37 -4.25
N ASP A 192 -0.52 0.13 -4.04
CA ASP A 192 0.37 0.65 -5.10
C ASP A 192 1.79 0.09 -4.87
N PRO A 193 1.98 -1.22 -5.06
CA PRO A 193 3.26 -1.87 -4.80
C PRO A 193 4.33 -1.39 -5.80
N PRO A 194 5.62 -1.56 -5.48
CA PRO A 194 6.67 -1.36 -6.47
C PRO A 194 6.45 -2.24 -7.71
N TYR A 195 6.61 -1.69 -8.92
CA TYR A 195 6.34 -2.45 -10.14
C TYR A 195 7.46 -3.43 -10.50
N HIS A 196 7.08 -4.68 -10.77
CA HIS A 196 7.97 -5.71 -11.28
C HIS A 196 8.75 -5.23 -12.51
N GLY A 197 10.07 -5.40 -12.49
CA GLY A 197 10.96 -5.11 -13.62
C GLY A 197 11.19 -3.63 -13.97
N ARG A 198 10.72 -2.67 -13.16
CA ARG A 198 10.97 -1.22 -13.38
C ARG A 198 11.92 -0.56 -12.39
N TYR A 199 12.31 -1.23 -11.30
CA TYR A 199 13.37 -0.75 -10.41
C TYR A 199 14.72 -1.28 -10.86
N VAL A 200 15.32 -0.60 -11.84
CA VAL A 200 16.75 -0.72 -12.12
C VAL A 200 17.45 0.18 -11.10
N ASP A 201 17.76 -0.37 -9.91
CA ASP A 201 18.90 0.00 -9.05
C ASP A 201 18.71 -0.46 -7.59
N TYR A 202 19.28 -1.64 -7.30
CA TYR A 202 19.77 -2.16 -6.00
C TYR A 202 18.78 -2.73 -4.95
N TYR A 203 18.86 -4.07 -4.83
CA TYR A 203 18.49 -4.99 -3.72
C TYR A 203 17.04 -4.98 -3.19
N ASN A 204 16.41 -6.16 -3.25
CA ASN A 204 14.99 -6.48 -3.02
C ASN A 204 14.04 -5.76 -3.99
N GLY A 205 14.27 -5.99 -5.30
CA GLY A 205 13.25 -5.67 -6.29
C GLY A 205 12.02 -6.53 -6.02
N TRP A 206 10.84 -5.93 -6.16
CA TRP A 206 9.56 -6.63 -6.08
C TRP A 206 9.57 -7.87 -6.99
N THR A 207 9.57 -9.05 -6.37
CA THR A 207 9.75 -10.32 -7.09
C THR A 207 8.43 -10.91 -7.56
N ASP A 208 8.51 -11.99 -8.33
CA ASP A 208 7.34 -12.80 -8.68
C ASP A 208 6.69 -13.40 -7.42
N GLU A 209 7.49 -13.75 -6.40
CA GLU A 209 7.00 -14.26 -5.11
C GLU A 209 6.30 -13.16 -4.30
N ASP A 210 6.81 -11.93 -4.30
CA ASP A 210 6.13 -10.79 -3.66
C ASP A 210 4.77 -10.51 -4.33
N GLU A 211 4.73 -10.51 -5.67
CA GLU A 211 3.49 -10.34 -6.44
C GLU A 211 2.51 -11.49 -6.15
N GLN A 212 2.98 -12.74 -6.12
CA GLN A 212 2.15 -13.90 -5.81
C GLN A 212 1.58 -13.80 -4.39
N LYS A 213 2.41 -13.38 -3.41
CA LYS A 213 1.96 -13.21 -2.03
C LYS A 213 0.91 -12.10 -1.92
N LEU A 214 1.10 -10.98 -2.61
CA LEU A 214 0.12 -9.91 -2.67
C LEU A 214 -1.20 -10.39 -3.30
N TYR A 215 -1.12 -11.13 -4.41
CA TYR A 215 -2.29 -11.72 -5.05
C TYR A 215 -3.06 -12.66 -4.11
N SER A 216 -2.38 -13.60 -3.43
CA SER A 216 -3.05 -14.51 -2.50
C SER A 216 -3.77 -13.77 -1.38
N LEU A 217 -3.13 -12.78 -0.78
CA LEU A 217 -3.73 -11.99 0.30
C LEU A 217 -4.95 -11.16 -0.16
N LEU A 218 -4.87 -10.54 -1.35
CA LEU A 218 -5.99 -9.79 -1.91
C LEU A 218 -7.12 -10.70 -2.43
N LYS A 219 -6.82 -11.96 -2.78
CA LYS A 219 -7.84 -12.95 -3.14
C LYS A 219 -8.62 -13.45 -1.93
N GLU A 220 -7.96 -13.59 -0.80
CA GLU A 220 -8.53 -14.11 0.45
C GLU A 220 -9.25 -13.04 1.29
N THR A 221 -9.00 -11.74 1.04
CA THR A 221 -9.62 -10.67 1.82
C THR A 221 -11.12 -10.49 1.52
N GLU A 222 -11.93 -10.30 2.56
CA GLU A 222 -13.34 -9.90 2.43
C GLU A 222 -13.49 -8.40 2.16
N ALA A 223 -12.42 -7.61 2.37
CA ALA A 223 -12.42 -6.19 2.10
C ALA A 223 -12.52 -5.90 0.60
N LYS A 224 -13.03 -4.72 0.26
CA LYS A 224 -12.91 -4.23 -1.10
C LYS A 224 -11.46 -3.81 -1.35
N PHE A 225 -10.95 -4.00 -2.56
CA PHE A 225 -9.62 -3.50 -2.89
C PHE A 225 -9.54 -2.81 -4.25
N VAL A 226 -8.57 -1.90 -4.35
CA VAL A 226 -8.10 -1.30 -5.60
C VAL A 226 -6.58 -1.41 -5.64
N LEU A 227 -6.06 -2.08 -6.65
CA LEU A 227 -4.63 -2.22 -6.92
C LEU A 227 -4.25 -1.36 -8.13
N SER A 228 -3.32 -0.43 -7.93
CA SER A 228 -2.66 0.28 -9.02
C SER A 228 -1.48 -0.52 -9.55
N THR A 229 -1.45 -0.71 -10.87
CA THR A 229 -0.33 -1.33 -11.57
C THR A 229 -0.21 -0.77 -12.99
N TRP A 230 0.78 -1.23 -13.75
CA TRP A 230 0.88 -0.92 -15.17
C TRP A 230 0.37 -2.10 -16.01
N HIS A 231 -0.27 -1.82 -17.13
CA HIS A 231 -0.79 -2.85 -18.02
C HIS A 231 0.20 -3.19 -19.13
N HIS A 232 0.55 -2.20 -19.94
CA HIS A 232 1.45 -2.37 -21.08
C HIS A 232 2.04 -1.03 -21.52
N ASN A 233 3.01 -1.09 -22.41
CA ASN A 233 3.45 0.03 -23.25
C ASN A 233 3.72 -0.51 -24.66
N ASN A 234 4.19 0.35 -25.56
CA ASN A 234 4.45 -0.01 -26.96
C ASN A 234 5.47 -1.15 -27.17
N TYR A 235 6.20 -1.59 -26.13
CA TYR A 235 7.29 -2.56 -26.23
C TYR A 235 7.14 -3.78 -25.33
N ARG A 236 6.38 -3.68 -24.25
CA ARG A 236 6.28 -4.69 -23.20
C ARG A 236 4.88 -4.71 -22.59
N GLU A 237 4.44 -5.90 -22.23
CA GLU A 237 3.23 -6.12 -21.44
C GLU A 237 3.60 -6.55 -20.01
N ASN A 238 2.73 -6.22 -19.07
CA ASN A 238 2.85 -6.70 -17.70
C ASN A 238 2.35 -8.14 -17.60
N LYS A 239 3.28 -9.08 -17.53
CA LYS A 239 2.98 -10.52 -17.40
C LYS A 239 2.16 -10.84 -16.15
N MET A 240 2.26 -10.03 -15.09
CA MET A 240 1.52 -10.27 -13.85
C MET A 240 0.01 -10.06 -14.02
N ILE A 241 -0.41 -9.22 -14.98
CA ILE A 241 -1.85 -9.06 -15.32
C ILE A 241 -2.43 -10.40 -15.76
N ASN A 242 -1.78 -11.08 -16.70
CA ASN A 242 -2.26 -12.35 -17.23
C ASN A 242 -2.03 -13.53 -16.27
N LYS A 243 -1.02 -13.43 -15.39
CA LYS A 243 -0.66 -14.50 -14.45
C LYS A 243 -1.54 -14.49 -13.20
N PHE A 244 -1.93 -13.32 -12.71
CA PHE A 244 -2.60 -13.16 -11.42
C PHE A 244 -3.86 -12.27 -11.51
N TRP A 245 -3.75 -11.09 -12.10
CA TRP A 245 -4.78 -10.05 -11.92
C TRP A 245 -6.00 -10.16 -12.84
N ASN A 246 -5.98 -11.06 -13.83
CA ASN A 246 -7.09 -11.32 -14.76
C ASN A 246 -8.25 -12.16 -14.14
N ASP A 247 -8.12 -12.49 -12.86
CA ASP A 247 -9.18 -13.04 -12.01
C ASP A 247 -10.12 -11.96 -11.48
N PHE A 248 -9.73 -10.69 -11.56
CA PHE A 248 -10.46 -9.55 -11.03
C PHE A 248 -10.89 -8.58 -12.14
N ASN A 249 -11.69 -7.58 -11.77
CA ASN A 249 -12.05 -6.52 -12.70
C ASN A 249 -10.82 -5.63 -12.97
N VAL A 250 -10.62 -5.25 -14.23
CA VAL A 250 -9.49 -4.42 -14.67
C VAL A 250 -10.01 -3.26 -15.52
N VAL A 251 -9.66 -2.03 -15.13
CA VAL A 251 -9.84 -0.83 -15.96
C VAL A 251 -8.48 -0.23 -16.29
N THR A 252 -8.35 0.36 -17.48
CA THR A 252 -7.09 0.93 -17.94
C THR A 252 -7.21 2.39 -18.31
N ARG A 253 -6.09 3.11 -18.25
CA ARG A 253 -6.02 4.52 -18.66
C ARG A 253 -4.63 4.86 -19.17
N ASP A 254 -4.59 5.63 -20.25
CA ASP A 254 -3.35 6.21 -20.76
C ASP A 254 -2.75 7.21 -19.77
N HIS A 255 -1.47 7.02 -19.45
CA HIS A 255 -0.71 7.96 -18.62
C HIS A 255 0.56 8.45 -19.32
N TYR A 256 0.59 9.77 -19.55
CA TYR A 256 1.72 10.45 -20.18
C TYR A 256 2.77 10.90 -19.14
N TYR A 257 3.82 10.11 -18.98
CA TYR A 257 5.01 10.51 -18.23
C TYR A 257 5.80 11.58 -19.00
N HIS A 258 6.01 12.76 -18.40
CA HIS A 258 6.77 13.87 -18.98
C HIS A 258 8.29 13.75 -18.70
N SER A 259 8.82 12.53 -18.66
CA SER A 259 10.23 12.27 -18.35
C SER A 259 11.01 11.97 -19.63
N GLY A 260 11.27 13.02 -20.42
CA GLY A 260 12.11 12.94 -21.62
C GLY A 260 12.26 14.30 -22.31
N GLY A 261 13.49 14.72 -22.55
CA GLY A 261 13.82 16.05 -23.12
C GLY A 261 13.43 16.25 -24.60
N LYS A 262 12.86 15.24 -25.27
CA LYS A 262 12.36 15.31 -26.65
C LYS A 262 11.00 14.62 -26.76
N ILE A 263 10.08 15.21 -27.54
CA ILE A 263 8.69 14.73 -27.75
C ILE A 263 8.65 13.27 -28.27
N LYS A 264 9.64 12.85 -29.06
CA LYS A 264 9.77 11.48 -29.60
C LYS A 264 10.05 10.39 -28.54
N ASN A 265 10.45 10.75 -27.32
CA ASN A 265 10.73 9.80 -26.24
C ASN A 265 9.58 9.71 -25.21
N ARG A 266 8.43 10.35 -25.50
CA ARG A 266 7.23 10.27 -24.65
C ARG A 266 6.48 8.99 -24.98
N ASN A 267 6.97 7.86 -24.46
CA ASN A 267 6.26 6.59 -24.59
C ASN A 267 5.07 6.59 -23.62
N THR A 268 3.88 6.35 -24.15
CA THR A 268 2.67 6.15 -23.34
C THR A 268 2.82 4.87 -22.53
N ILE A 269 2.60 4.97 -21.23
CA ILE A 269 2.41 3.80 -20.36
C ILE A 269 0.91 3.74 -20.10
N VAL A 270 0.34 2.57 -20.32
CA VAL A 270 -1.03 2.29 -19.94
C VAL A 270 -1.02 1.81 -18.49
N GLU A 271 -1.66 2.57 -17.61
CA GLU A 271 -1.87 2.21 -16.20
C GLU A 271 -3.14 1.36 -16.09
N ALA A 272 -3.20 0.51 -15.07
CA ALA A 272 -4.36 -0.30 -14.76
C ALA A 272 -4.75 -0.15 -13.28
N LEU A 273 -6.06 -0.17 -13.03
CA LEU A 273 -6.62 -0.41 -11.70
C LEU A 273 -7.30 -1.78 -11.72
N VAL A 274 -6.96 -2.61 -10.75
CA VAL A 274 -7.52 -3.96 -10.54
C VAL A 274 -8.35 -3.96 -9.27
N PHE A 275 -9.56 -4.52 -9.26
CA PHE A 275 -10.48 -4.45 -8.12
C PHE A 275 -11.49 -5.61 -8.07
N ASN A 276 -12.08 -5.86 -6.89
CA ASN A 276 -12.93 -7.04 -6.62
C ASN A 276 -14.44 -6.76 -6.41
N PHE A 277 -14.94 -5.58 -6.80
CA PHE A 277 -16.34 -5.20 -6.65
C PHE A 277 -16.99 -4.82 -7.99
N GLU A 278 -18.32 -4.88 -8.04
CA GLU A 278 -19.10 -4.44 -9.20
C GLU A 278 -19.17 -2.91 -9.28
N VAL A 279 -19.25 -2.38 -10.51
CA VAL A 279 -19.32 -0.93 -10.76
C VAL A 279 -20.51 -0.66 -11.69
N SER A 280 -21.48 0.12 -11.21
CA SER A 280 -22.71 0.40 -11.97
C SER A 280 -22.56 1.53 -12.99
N ASP A 281 -21.68 2.51 -12.75
CA ASP A 281 -21.57 3.74 -13.56
C ASP A 281 -20.12 4.26 -13.59
N PHE A 282 -19.21 3.56 -14.28
CA PHE A 282 -17.84 4.06 -14.50
C PHE A 282 -17.58 4.21 -15.98
N ASP A 283 -17.41 5.46 -16.43
CA ASP A 283 -17.20 5.79 -17.83
C ASP A 283 -15.98 5.02 -18.38
N GLU A 284 -16.24 4.17 -19.36
CA GLU A 284 -15.24 3.35 -20.00
C GLU A 284 -14.17 4.24 -20.64
N HIS A 285 -12.93 4.14 -20.18
CA HIS A 285 -11.81 4.84 -20.81
C HIS A 285 -11.03 3.89 -21.72
N ASN A 286 -11.41 3.94 -23.00
CA ASN A 286 -10.68 3.57 -24.22
C ASN A 286 -10.21 2.11 -24.45
N HIS A 287 -10.10 1.25 -23.44
CA HIS A 287 -9.87 -0.19 -23.67
C HIS A 287 -10.72 -1.01 -22.69
N GLY A 288 -11.79 -1.60 -23.23
CA GLY A 288 -12.94 -2.12 -22.49
C GLY A 288 -12.67 -3.09 -21.35
N VAL A 289 -13.64 -3.17 -20.44
CA VAL A 289 -13.64 -4.09 -19.30
C VAL A 289 -13.94 -5.51 -19.79
N ARG A 290 -13.11 -6.49 -19.41
CA ARG A 290 -13.54 -7.89 -19.41
C ARG A 290 -14.33 -8.12 -18.12
N HIS A 291 -15.65 -7.96 -18.16
CA HIS A 291 -16.50 -8.44 -17.09
C HIS A 291 -16.40 -9.98 -17.02
N LYS A 292 -15.97 -10.52 -15.88
CA LYS A 292 -16.13 -11.94 -15.58
C LYS A 292 -17.11 -12.08 -14.42
N LYS A 293 -17.89 -13.16 -14.45
CA LYS A 293 -18.86 -13.50 -13.40
C LYS A 293 -18.17 -13.53 -12.02
N PRO A 294 -18.91 -13.21 -10.93
CA PRO A 294 -18.38 -13.22 -9.58
C PRO A 294 -17.68 -14.54 -9.28
N VAL A 295 -16.46 -14.45 -8.74
CA VAL A 295 -15.89 -15.59 -8.01
C VAL A 295 -16.71 -15.69 -6.73
N GLU A 296 -17.44 -16.78 -6.52
CA GLU A 296 -18.03 -17.08 -5.22
C GLU A 296 -16.89 -17.11 -4.19
N GLN A 297 -16.76 -16.03 -3.41
CA GLN A 297 -15.99 -16.06 -2.19
C GLN A 297 -16.63 -17.13 -1.31
N LEU A 298 -15.85 -18.14 -0.94
CA LEU A 298 -16.30 -19.22 -0.06
C LEU A 298 -16.77 -18.59 1.25
N GLU A 299 -18.09 -18.51 1.44
CA GLU A 299 -18.69 -18.35 2.76
C GLU A 299 -18.36 -19.61 3.56
N ILE A 300 -17.22 -19.60 4.25
CA ILE A 300 -16.93 -20.65 5.23
C ILE A 300 -17.77 -20.34 6.47
N PHE A 301 -19.01 -20.84 6.47
CA PHE A 301 -19.84 -20.91 7.68
C PHE A 301 -19.16 -21.82 8.72
N HIS A 302 -18.32 -21.24 9.58
CA HIS A 302 -17.98 -21.84 10.87
C HIS A 302 -18.97 -21.35 11.92
N GLY A 303 -20.03 -22.14 12.12
CA GLY A 303 -21.06 -21.86 13.10
C GLY A 303 -21.85 -23.11 13.46
N MET A 304 -21.17 -24.08 14.09
CA MET A 304 -21.82 -25.15 14.85
C MET A 304 -22.87 -24.57 15.81
N LYS A 305 -24.16 -24.73 15.49
CA LYS A 305 -25.21 -24.73 16.50
C LYS A 305 -25.44 -26.17 16.94
N LYS A 306 -25.09 -26.44 18.20
CA LYS A 306 -25.65 -27.57 18.95
C LYS A 306 -27.15 -27.32 19.12
N ASP A 307 -27.98 -28.07 18.42
CA ASP A 307 -29.37 -28.29 18.81
C ASP A 307 -29.49 -29.71 19.36
N GLU A 308 -29.37 -29.82 20.69
CA GLU A 308 -29.91 -30.95 21.44
C GLU A 308 -31.44 -30.83 21.45
N LYS A 309 -32.11 -31.63 20.63
CA LYS A 309 -33.49 -32.05 20.88
C LYS A 309 -33.62 -33.54 20.61
N GLN A 310 -33.40 -34.32 21.67
CA GLN A 310 -33.84 -35.72 21.74
C GLN A 310 -35.37 -35.72 21.87
N ASN A 311 -36.01 -36.28 20.83
CA ASN A 311 -37.40 -36.69 20.88
C ASN A 311 -37.57 -37.81 21.91
N THR A 312 -38.47 -37.59 22.85
CA THR A 312 -39.09 -38.60 23.69
C THR A 312 -39.81 -39.63 22.81
N ILE A 313 -39.35 -40.88 22.84
CA ILE A 313 -40.09 -42.04 22.36
C ILE A 313 -40.65 -42.74 23.59
N SER A 314 -41.97 -42.96 23.60
CA SER A 314 -42.75 -43.59 24.66
C SER A 314 -42.41 -45.08 24.84
N GLU A 315 -42.48 -45.56 26.09
CA GLU A 315 -42.11 -46.90 26.58
C GLU A 315 -42.96 -48.09 26.07
N GLU A 316 -43.64 -47.98 24.92
CA GLU A 316 -44.59 -49.01 24.45
C GLU A 316 -44.12 -49.85 23.24
N GLN A 317 -42.86 -49.74 22.79
CA GLN A 317 -42.39 -50.48 21.59
C GLN A 317 -41.09 -51.29 21.75
N LEU A 318 -40.58 -51.50 22.97
CA LEU A 318 -39.34 -52.27 23.22
C LEU A 318 -39.53 -53.55 24.04
N MET A 319 -40.70 -54.19 23.92
CA MET A 319 -40.92 -55.56 24.38
C MET A 319 -41.66 -56.38 23.33
N GLU A 320 -40.98 -56.72 22.23
CA GLU A 320 -41.24 -57.94 21.48
C GLU A 320 -40.14 -58.14 20.44
N TRP A 321 -39.38 -59.22 20.61
CA TRP A 321 -38.48 -59.94 19.67
C TRP A 321 -37.16 -60.33 20.34
N THR A 322 -37.35 -61.18 21.33
CA THR A 322 -36.41 -62.22 21.74
C THR A 322 -35.88 -63.04 20.56
N LYS A 323 -34.63 -63.51 20.73
CA LYS A 323 -34.09 -64.82 20.29
C LYS A 323 -33.86 -65.01 18.79
N SER A 324 -32.59 -65.02 18.41
CA SER A 324 -31.96 -66.23 17.81
C SER A 324 -30.48 -65.98 17.50
N ASP A 325 -29.65 -66.94 17.93
CA ASP A 325 -28.41 -67.37 17.28
C ASP A 325 -27.10 -66.60 17.56
N ASN A 326 -26.63 -66.70 18.80
CA ASN A 326 -25.65 -67.70 19.24
C ASN A 326 -24.53 -68.10 18.24
N VAL A 327 -23.27 -68.00 18.71
CA VAL A 327 -22.19 -69.03 18.67
C VAL A 327 -20.80 -68.60 18.14
N PHE A 328 -19.80 -68.85 19.01
CA PHE A 328 -18.34 -69.10 18.83
C PHE A 328 -17.39 -67.92 18.51
N GLN A 329 -16.15 -67.83 19.02
CA GLN A 329 -15.40 -68.46 20.12
C GLN A 329 -14.05 -67.72 20.26
N ASP A 330 -13.43 -67.84 21.42
CA ASP A 330 -12.08 -67.40 21.83
C ASP A 330 -10.95 -67.56 20.80
N CYS A 331 -9.93 -66.69 20.88
CA CYS A 331 -8.55 -67.14 21.12
C CYS A 331 -7.59 -65.98 21.49
N GLN A 332 -6.72 -66.33 22.43
CA GLN A 332 -5.69 -65.59 23.14
C GLN A 332 -4.41 -65.31 22.31
N VAL A 333 -3.68 -64.24 22.71
CA VAL A 333 -2.19 -64.19 22.94
C VAL A 333 -1.30 -64.39 21.68
N ASP A 334 -0.36 -63.52 21.28
CA ASP A 334 0.86 -63.09 21.97
C ASP A 334 1.61 -62.02 21.13
N SER A 335 2.40 -61.16 21.79
CA SER A 335 3.57 -60.45 21.22
C SER A 335 4.78 -61.44 21.21
N PRO A 336 5.99 -61.21 20.61
CA PRO A 336 6.63 -59.93 20.33
C PRO A 336 7.61 -59.85 19.11
N ALA A 337 8.26 -58.67 19.01
CA ALA A 337 9.66 -58.43 18.64
C ALA A 337 10.12 -58.42 17.16
N LYS A 338 10.62 -57.23 16.78
CA LYS A 338 11.92 -56.91 16.16
C LYS A 338 12.49 -57.87 15.09
N ALA A 339 12.61 -57.35 13.88
CA ALA A 339 13.90 -57.06 13.22
C ALA A 339 13.66 -56.05 12.08
#